data_AF-A0A2D7A8E9-F1
#
_entry.id   AF-A0A2D7A8E9-F1
#
_cell.length_a   1.000
_cell.length_b   1.000
_cell.length_c   1.000
_cell.angle_alpha   90.00
_cell.angle_beta   90.00
_cell.angle_gamma   90.00
#
_symmetry.space_group_name_H-M   'P 1'
#
loop_
_entity.id
_entity.type
_entity.pdbx_description
1 polymer ?
#
loop_
_entity_poly.entity_id
_entity_poly.type
_entity_poly.pdbx_seq_one_letter_code
_entity_poly.pdbx_strand_id
1 'polypeptide(L)'
;MCDACEVMPKNIPTRRRRRLWEMTGGWHCSVIGTCLSLSDLRGLARKLALEFNPNFPVDYQIHGFFAKEADSPSRAGKMLNKLLDKRHSVAIKRARYLQTDTEIRQYWAKSTSAGDIPGPYWAILSHPVTTPEFCEHLFAEVHMLSHLVGASNRADIQRIQEIEIEASALEDKLIKSRRRVHEKLEMRDRQIRELRAKLLEVEGALLASEAHQKPTTYANDDALQDITKLRVASLSKTTSRFALKTPSRSIKNEFKSLSCLQSALRRKTLS
;
A
#
# COMPACT_ATOMS: atom_id res chain seq x y z
N MET A 1 -35.72 18.87 3.88
CA MET A 1 -36.56 19.39 2.77
C MET A 1 -35.74 20.45 2.07
N CYS A 2 -35.74 20.46 0.74
CA CYS A 2 -34.86 21.31 -0.09
C CYS A 2 -35.50 22.71 -0.22
N ASP A 3 -34.87 23.72 0.40
CA ASP A 3 -35.25 25.14 0.43
C ASP A 3 -34.89 25.90 -0.86
N ALA A 4 -35.09 25.31 -2.03
CA ALA A 4 -34.84 26.01 -3.30
C ALA A 4 -35.81 27.19 -3.58
N CYS A 5 -36.60 27.63 -2.60
CA CYS A 5 -37.66 28.63 -2.75
C CYS A 5 -37.70 29.74 -1.69
N GLU A 6 -36.81 29.78 -0.68
CA GLU A 6 -36.84 30.87 0.32
C GLU A 6 -35.86 32.01 0.00
N VAL A 7 -36.42 33.21 0.05
CA VAL A 7 -35.85 34.50 -0.32
C VAL A 7 -34.48 34.69 0.36
N MET A 8 -33.42 34.68 -0.45
CA MET A 8 -32.07 34.95 0.03
C MET A 8 -31.98 36.37 0.61
N PRO A 9 -31.42 36.56 1.82
CA PRO A 9 -31.17 37.88 2.36
C PRO A 9 -30.19 38.64 1.44
N LYS A 10 -30.57 39.86 1.03
CA LYS A 10 -29.72 40.75 0.23
C LYS A 10 -28.40 41.01 0.97
N ASN A 11 -27.32 40.39 0.49
CA ASN A 11 -26.00 40.56 1.05
C ASN A 11 -25.45 41.93 0.61
N ILE A 12 -25.18 42.81 1.58
CA ILE A 12 -24.60 44.13 1.31
C ILE A 12 -23.16 43.90 0.82
N PRO A 13 -22.75 44.43 -0.35
CA PRO A 13 -21.39 44.25 -0.85
C PRO A 13 -20.39 44.89 0.12
N THR A 14 -19.72 44.07 0.93
CA THR A 14 -18.64 44.57 1.78
C THR A 14 -17.33 44.47 0.99
N ARG A 15 -16.49 45.51 1.02
CA ARG A 15 -15.14 45.48 0.42
C ARG A 15 -14.17 44.50 1.10
N ARG A 16 -14.61 43.79 2.14
CA ARG A 16 -13.78 42.90 2.95
C ARG A 16 -14.20 41.46 2.75
N ARG A 17 -13.28 40.53 3.04
CA ARG A 17 -13.64 39.11 3.11
C ARG A 17 -14.69 38.88 4.21
N ARG A 18 -15.69 38.07 3.88
CA ARG A 18 -16.70 37.58 4.81
C ARG A 18 -16.04 36.68 5.87
N ARG A 19 -16.55 36.76 7.08
CA ARG A 19 -16.25 35.84 8.18
C ARG A 19 -17.13 34.61 8.08
N LEU A 20 -16.72 33.54 8.76
CA LEU A 20 -17.43 32.27 8.78
C LEU A 20 -18.91 32.41 9.20
N TRP A 21 -19.18 33.23 10.22
CA TRP A 21 -20.53 33.50 10.72
C TRP A 21 -21.31 34.55 9.90
N GLU A 22 -20.70 35.13 8.87
CA GLU A 22 -21.39 36.02 7.91
C GLU A 22 -21.91 35.23 6.70
N MET A 23 -21.68 33.91 6.68
CA MET A 23 -22.14 33.02 5.63
C MET A 23 -23.51 32.46 5.99
N THR A 24 -24.52 32.78 5.19
CA THR A 24 -25.89 32.29 5.33
C THR A 24 -26.08 30.99 4.53
N GLY A 25 -27.01 30.11 4.91
CA GLY A 25 -27.39 28.93 4.11
C GLY A 25 -26.93 27.56 4.65
N GLY A 26 -26.44 27.48 5.89
CA GLY A 26 -26.13 26.20 6.53
C GLY A 26 -24.91 25.46 5.95
N TRP A 27 -24.04 26.16 5.23
CA TRP A 27 -22.87 25.58 4.55
C TRP A 27 -21.70 25.25 5.50
N HIS A 28 -21.82 25.58 6.79
CA HIS A 28 -20.73 25.47 7.76
C HIS A 28 -20.22 24.04 7.90
N CYS A 29 -21.09 23.02 7.87
CA CYS A 29 -20.67 21.62 7.89
C CYS A 29 -19.76 21.28 6.70
N SER A 30 -20.11 21.76 5.49
CA SER A 30 -19.31 21.55 4.28
C SER A 30 -17.97 22.27 4.36
N VAL A 31 -17.96 23.53 4.80
CA VAL A 31 -16.70 24.29 5.00
C VAL A 31 -15.81 23.58 6.03
N ILE A 32 -16.36 23.18 7.18
CA ILE A 32 -15.57 22.52 8.24
C ILE A 32 -15.08 21.16 7.79
N GLY A 33 -15.94 20.34 7.18
CA GLY A 33 -15.60 18.98 6.75
C GLY A 33 -14.61 18.94 5.59
N THR A 34 -14.63 19.95 4.71
CA THR A 34 -13.74 20.03 3.55
C THR A 34 -12.43 20.76 3.88
N CYS A 35 -12.52 21.85 4.66
CA CYS A 35 -11.41 22.77 4.85
C CYS A 35 -10.58 22.50 6.11
N LEU A 36 -11.05 21.66 7.03
CA LEU A 36 -10.34 21.34 8.27
C LEU A 36 -10.29 19.83 8.48
N SER A 37 -9.15 19.35 8.98
CA SER A 37 -9.03 17.94 9.36
C SER A 37 -9.67 17.67 10.72
N LEU A 38 -10.01 16.41 11.03
CA LEU A 38 -10.42 16.04 12.39
C LEU A 38 -9.34 16.37 13.45
N SER A 39 -8.07 16.31 13.07
CA SER A 39 -6.96 16.69 13.96
C SER A 39 -6.98 18.17 14.33
N ASP A 40 -7.36 19.04 13.38
CA ASP A 40 -7.56 20.47 13.59
C ASP A 40 -8.66 20.72 14.62
N LEU A 41 -9.81 20.07 14.42
CA LEU A 41 -10.98 20.23 15.28
C LEU A 41 -10.72 19.68 16.69
N ARG A 42 -10.11 18.50 16.81
CA ARG A 42 -9.67 17.96 18.11
C ARG A 42 -8.69 18.89 18.82
N GLY A 43 -7.80 19.54 18.08
CA GLY A 43 -6.88 20.55 18.62
C GLY A 43 -7.59 21.78 19.18
N LEU A 44 -8.66 22.25 18.52
CA LEU A 44 -9.49 23.32 19.04
C LEU A 44 -10.33 22.88 20.23
N ALA A 45 -10.90 21.68 20.18
CA ALA A 45 -11.71 21.13 21.27
C ALA A 45 -10.91 21.07 22.59
N ARG A 46 -9.65 20.61 22.54
CA ARG A 46 -8.75 20.64 23.72
C ARG A 46 -8.49 22.06 24.24
N LYS A 47 -8.30 23.04 23.34
CA LYS A 47 -8.07 24.45 23.74
C LYS A 47 -9.29 25.12 24.36
N LEU A 48 -10.48 24.62 24.02
CA LEU A 48 -11.75 25.08 24.57
C LEU A 48 -12.19 24.26 25.79
N ALA A 49 -11.41 23.25 26.20
CA ALA A 49 -11.76 22.31 27.26
C ALA A 49 -13.16 21.70 27.08
N LEU A 50 -13.49 21.30 25.84
CA LEU A 50 -14.77 20.67 25.55
C LEU A 50 -14.82 19.25 26.11
N GLU A 51 -15.94 18.94 26.75
CA GLU A 51 -16.26 17.59 27.21
C GLU A 51 -17.33 16.99 26.29
N PHE A 52 -17.17 15.70 26.00
CA PHE A 52 -18.05 14.98 25.09
C PHE A 52 -18.56 13.71 25.78
N ASN A 53 -19.74 13.26 25.37
CA ASN A 53 -20.33 12.04 25.90
C ASN A 53 -19.49 10.83 25.46
N PRO A 54 -18.97 9.99 26.38
CA PRO A 54 -18.13 8.85 26.04
C PRO A 54 -18.91 7.74 25.30
N ASN A 55 -20.24 7.73 25.40
CA ASN A 55 -21.10 6.75 24.75
C ASN A 55 -21.45 7.10 23.30
N PHE A 56 -20.93 8.23 22.78
CA PHE A 56 -21.17 8.68 21.41
C PHE A 56 -19.85 8.88 20.64
N PRO A 57 -19.84 8.69 19.31
CA PRO A 57 -18.64 8.94 18.51
C PRO A 57 -18.13 10.37 18.68
N VAL A 58 -16.92 10.51 19.20
CA VAL A 58 -16.34 11.82 19.56
C VAL A 58 -16.17 12.73 18.33
N ASP A 59 -15.82 12.17 17.18
CA ASP A 59 -15.60 12.97 15.96
C ASP A 59 -16.88 13.58 15.42
N TYR A 60 -18.00 12.85 15.53
CA TYR A 60 -19.32 13.38 15.21
C TYR A 60 -19.68 14.53 16.15
N GLN A 61 -19.46 14.36 17.47
CA GLN A 61 -19.76 15.39 18.47
C GLN A 61 -18.91 16.65 18.25
N ILE A 62 -17.60 16.49 17.96
CA ILE A 62 -16.69 17.59 17.65
C ILE A 62 -17.16 18.34 16.40
N HIS A 63 -17.45 17.61 15.32
CA HIS A 63 -17.91 18.22 14.07
C HIS A 63 -19.22 18.98 14.28
N GLY A 64 -20.22 18.35 14.90
CA GLY A 64 -21.52 18.97 15.17
C GLY A 64 -21.42 20.22 16.04
N PHE A 65 -20.58 20.19 17.09
CA PHE A 65 -20.31 21.37 17.92
C PHE A 65 -19.75 22.51 17.09
N PHE A 66 -18.67 22.28 16.34
CA PHE A 66 -18.03 23.35 15.57
C PHE A 66 -18.89 23.85 14.41
N ALA A 67 -19.69 22.96 13.78
CA ALA A 67 -20.65 23.34 12.75
C ALA A 67 -21.71 24.30 13.29
N LYS A 68 -22.24 24.03 14.48
CA LYS A 68 -23.18 24.94 15.16
C LYS A 68 -22.52 26.27 15.54
N GLU A 69 -21.33 26.22 16.14
CA GLU A 69 -20.63 27.42 16.61
C GLU A 69 -20.15 28.33 15.46
N ALA A 70 -20.00 27.79 14.25
CA ALA A 70 -19.55 28.52 13.08
C ALA A 70 -20.56 29.59 12.58
N ASP A 71 -21.83 29.45 12.94
CA ASP A 71 -22.91 30.40 12.59
C ASP A 71 -22.98 31.61 13.53
N SER A 72 -22.05 31.72 14.49
CA SER A 72 -22.03 32.84 15.42
C SER A 72 -20.62 33.38 15.65
N PRO A 73 -20.46 34.65 16.06
CA PRO A 73 -19.17 35.23 16.43
C PRO A 73 -18.71 34.79 17.85
N SER A 74 -19.00 33.55 18.24
CA SER A 74 -18.58 32.96 19.51
C SER A 74 -17.06 32.83 19.61
N ARG A 75 -16.57 32.47 20.79
CA ARG A 75 -15.14 32.15 20.98
C ARG A 75 -14.71 31.02 20.03
N ALA A 76 -15.53 29.98 19.88
CA ALA A 76 -15.28 28.86 18.99
C ALA A 76 -15.34 29.28 17.52
N GLY A 77 -16.38 30.02 17.09
CA GLY A 77 -16.52 30.53 15.73
C GLY A 77 -15.35 31.42 15.29
N LYS A 78 -14.88 32.31 16.17
CA LYS A 78 -13.68 33.14 15.94
C LYS A 78 -12.40 32.31 15.82
N MET A 79 -12.24 31.28 16.64
CA MET A 79 -11.10 30.36 16.55
C MET A 79 -11.12 29.54 15.25
N LEU A 80 -12.30 29.07 14.82
CA LEU A 80 -12.49 28.41 13.53
C LEU A 80 -12.11 29.31 12.36
N ASN A 81 -12.67 30.53 12.30
CA ASN A 81 -12.34 31.48 11.22
C ASN A 81 -10.84 31.75 11.17
N LYS A 82 -10.19 31.96 12.32
CA LYS A 82 -8.73 32.17 12.41
C LYS A 82 -7.96 30.96 11.90
N LEU A 83 -8.42 29.74 12.21
CA LEU A 83 -7.78 28.52 11.77
C LEU A 83 -7.93 28.31 10.25
N LEU A 84 -9.13 28.53 9.70
CA LEU A 84 -9.39 28.50 8.26
C LEU A 84 -8.50 29.49 7.51
N ASP A 85 -8.44 30.74 7.98
CA ASP A 85 -7.59 31.78 7.38
C ASP A 85 -6.10 31.40 7.44
N LYS A 86 -5.65 30.76 8.53
CA LYS A 86 -4.27 30.29 8.66
C LYS A 86 -3.97 29.13 7.70
N ARG A 87 -4.80 28.08 7.70
CA ARG A 87 -4.65 26.87 6.88
C ARG A 87 -4.62 27.20 5.40
N HIS A 88 -5.49 28.11 4.97
CA HIS A 88 -5.71 28.41 3.55
C HIS A 88 -5.14 29.77 3.14
N SER A 89 -4.15 30.28 3.88
CA SER A 89 -3.56 31.59 3.65
C SER A 89 -2.98 31.77 2.24
N VAL A 90 -2.46 30.71 1.62
CA VAL A 90 -1.95 30.73 0.24
C VAL A 90 -3.08 30.98 -0.76
N ALA A 91 -4.17 30.20 -0.68
CA ALA A 91 -5.34 30.38 -1.55
C ALA A 91 -5.99 31.76 -1.35
N ILE A 92 -6.07 32.24 -0.10
CA ILE A 92 -6.59 33.58 0.21
C ILE A 92 -5.72 34.67 -0.41
N LYS A 93 -4.39 34.54 -0.34
CA LYS A 93 -3.46 35.50 -0.96
C LYS A 93 -3.60 35.52 -2.49
N ARG A 94 -3.82 34.37 -3.12
CA ARG A 94 -4.08 34.28 -4.57
C ARG A 94 -5.41 34.94 -4.93
N ALA A 95 -6.49 34.59 -4.22
CA ALA A 95 -7.83 35.08 -4.50
C ALA A 95 -7.96 36.60 -4.30
N ARG A 96 -7.16 37.21 -3.41
CA ARG A 96 -7.17 38.66 -3.11
C ARG A 96 -7.11 39.55 -4.36
N TYR A 97 -6.37 39.14 -5.38
CA TYR A 97 -6.17 39.95 -6.57
C TYR A 97 -7.30 39.82 -7.60
N LEU A 98 -8.18 38.84 -7.44
CA LEU A 98 -9.32 38.62 -8.34
C LEU A 98 -10.39 39.68 -8.05
N GLN A 99 -10.78 40.45 -9.06
CA GLN A 99 -11.72 41.57 -8.92
C GLN A 99 -13.08 41.29 -9.56
N THR A 100 -13.18 40.24 -10.37
CA THR A 100 -14.39 39.93 -11.15
C THR A 100 -14.93 38.54 -10.83
N ASP A 101 -16.24 38.37 -11.01
CA ASP A 101 -16.90 37.06 -10.90
C ASP A 101 -16.29 36.04 -11.88
N THR A 102 -15.96 36.47 -13.10
CA THR A 102 -15.30 35.63 -14.11
C THR A 102 -13.95 35.09 -13.65
N GLU A 103 -13.09 35.93 -13.06
CA GLU A 103 -11.79 35.52 -12.53
C GLU A 103 -11.93 34.52 -11.38
N ILE A 104 -12.92 34.75 -10.50
CA ILE A 104 -13.23 33.86 -9.36
C ILE A 104 -13.68 32.48 -9.85
N ARG A 105 -14.56 32.42 -10.87
CA ARG A 105 -15.01 31.17 -11.49
C ARG A 105 -13.89 30.43 -12.21
N GLN A 106 -13.03 31.15 -12.92
CA GLN A 106 -11.86 30.56 -13.58
C GLN A 106 -10.87 29.99 -12.55
N TYR A 107 -10.64 30.70 -11.45
CA TYR A 107 -9.81 30.22 -10.35
C TYR A 107 -10.37 28.94 -9.73
N TRP A 108 -11.69 28.88 -9.51
CA TRP A 108 -12.35 27.66 -9.05
C TRP A 108 -12.14 26.50 -10.02
N ALA A 109 -12.54 26.66 -11.29
CA ALA A 109 -12.47 25.60 -12.29
C ALA A 109 -11.04 25.05 -12.47
N LYS A 110 -10.04 25.93 -12.48
CA LYS A 110 -8.62 25.54 -12.54
C LYS A 110 -8.19 24.75 -11.30
N SER A 111 -8.66 25.15 -10.12
CA SER A 111 -8.26 24.50 -8.88
C SER A 111 -8.92 23.13 -8.71
N THR A 112 -10.22 23.02 -9.02
CA THR A 112 -10.94 21.73 -9.03
C THR A 112 -10.33 20.76 -10.02
N SER A 113 -9.97 21.22 -11.23
CA SER A 113 -9.30 20.37 -12.24
C SER A 113 -7.92 19.86 -11.78
N ALA A 114 -7.26 20.61 -10.88
CA ALA A 114 -5.99 20.23 -10.28
C ALA A 114 -6.15 19.41 -8.97
N GLY A 115 -7.39 19.17 -8.52
CA GLY A 115 -7.68 18.50 -7.25
C GLY A 115 -7.43 19.36 -5.99
N ASP A 116 -7.17 20.66 -6.14
CA ASP A 116 -7.01 21.59 -5.02
C ASP A 116 -8.35 22.26 -4.68
N ILE A 117 -9.05 21.69 -3.71
CA ILE A 117 -10.41 22.10 -3.35
C ILE A 117 -10.46 22.91 -2.05
N PRO A 118 -9.89 22.44 -0.91
CA PRO A 118 -10.12 23.05 0.40
C PRO A 118 -9.75 24.54 0.46
N GLY A 119 -8.58 24.90 -0.05
CA GLY A 119 -8.08 26.27 -0.01
C GLY A 119 -8.89 27.22 -0.88
N PRO A 120 -9.03 26.94 -2.18
CA PRO A 120 -9.84 27.73 -3.12
C PRO A 120 -11.31 27.85 -2.66
N TYR A 121 -11.90 26.77 -2.14
CA TYR A 121 -13.27 26.78 -1.63
C TYR A 121 -13.46 27.81 -0.52
N TRP A 122 -12.63 27.78 0.53
CA TRP A 122 -12.69 28.80 1.60
C TRP A 122 -12.37 30.20 1.08
N ALA A 123 -11.35 30.33 0.23
CA ALA A 123 -10.91 31.62 -0.28
C ALA A 123 -12.02 32.33 -1.09
N ILE A 124 -12.74 31.59 -1.93
CA ILE A 124 -13.81 32.12 -2.79
C ILE A 124 -15.08 32.37 -1.99
N LEU A 125 -15.53 31.43 -1.16
CA LEU A 125 -16.75 31.60 -0.35
C LEU A 125 -16.71 32.86 0.52
N SER A 126 -15.54 33.17 1.05
CA SER A 126 -15.30 34.36 1.85
C SER A 126 -14.97 35.61 1.04
N HIS A 127 -14.82 35.53 -0.28
CA HIS A 127 -14.37 36.64 -1.12
C HIS A 127 -15.49 37.68 -1.33
N PRO A 128 -15.18 39.00 -1.30
CA PRO A 128 -16.18 40.07 -1.42
C PRO A 128 -16.91 40.12 -2.77
N VAL A 129 -16.26 39.64 -3.84
CA VAL A 129 -16.83 39.63 -5.21
C VAL A 129 -17.76 38.42 -5.44
N THR A 130 -17.69 37.39 -4.60
CA THR A 130 -18.44 36.15 -4.81
C THR A 130 -19.92 36.34 -4.51
N THR A 131 -20.75 36.11 -5.53
CA THR A 131 -22.20 36.24 -5.42
C THR A 131 -22.82 35.11 -4.58
N PRO A 132 -23.97 35.32 -3.93
CA PRO A 132 -24.68 34.27 -3.21
C PRO A 132 -24.97 33.03 -4.06
N GLU A 133 -25.38 33.24 -5.32
CA GLU A 133 -25.69 32.16 -6.26
C GLU A 133 -24.45 31.31 -6.56
N PHE A 134 -23.28 31.95 -6.68
CA PHE A 134 -22.05 31.20 -6.88
C PHE A 134 -21.61 30.46 -5.62
N CYS A 135 -21.82 31.02 -4.42
CA CYS A 135 -21.58 30.28 -3.18
C CYS A 135 -22.41 29.00 -3.09
N GLU A 136 -23.70 29.07 -3.45
CA GLU A 136 -24.59 27.91 -3.47
C GLU A 136 -24.12 26.86 -4.48
N HIS A 137 -23.72 27.28 -5.68
CA HIS A 137 -23.14 26.39 -6.68
C HIS A 137 -21.90 25.66 -6.16
N LEU A 138 -20.96 26.38 -5.54
CA LEU A 138 -19.75 25.80 -4.95
C LEU A 138 -20.09 24.80 -3.83
N PHE A 139 -21.05 25.15 -2.98
CA PHE A 139 -21.52 24.26 -1.93
C PHE A 139 -22.10 22.96 -2.50
N ALA A 140 -22.97 23.07 -3.51
CA ALA A 140 -23.59 21.91 -4.15
C ALA A 140 -22.54 21.00 -4.81
N GLU A 141 -21.56 21.58 -5.49
CA GLU A 141 -20.46 20.83 -6.11
C GLU A 141 -19.63 20.06 -5.06
N VAL A 142 -19.19 20.74 -4.00
CA VAL A 142 -18.38 20.13 -2.92
C VAL A 142 -19.20 19.10 -2.12
N HIS A 143 -20.49 19.35 -1.93
CA HIS A 143 -21.40 18.41 -1.28
C HIS A 143 -21.51 17.10 -2.07
N MET A 144 -21.74 17.18 -3.38
CA MET A 144 -21.80 15.99 -4.23
C MET A 144 -20.45 15.28 -4.33
N LEU A 145 -19.34 16.02 -4.35
CA LEU A 145 -18.01 15.42 -4.29
C LEU A 145 -17.81 14.61 -3.01
N SER A 146 -18.27 15.13 -1.86
CA SER A 146 -18.19 14.42 -0.58
C SER A 146 -18.98 13.11 -0.61
N HIS A 147 -20.14 13.07 -1.27
CA HIS A 147 -20.90 11.84 -1.50
C HIS A 147 -20.14 10.85 -2.39
N LEU A 148 -19.55 11.32 -3.49
CA LEU A 148 -18.80 10.49 -4.43
C LEU A 148 -17.55 9.88 -3.76
N VAL A 149 -16.76 10.70 -3.07
CA VAL A 149 -15.58 10.24 -2.31
C VAL A 149 -16.02 9.25 -1.22
N GLY A 150 -17.13 9.51 -0.53
CA GLY A 150 -17.69 8.58 0.44
C GLY A 150 -18.08 7.23 -0.17
N ALA A 151 -18.65 7.21 -1.38
CA ALA A 151 -18.99 5.98 -2.09
C ALA A 151 -17.74 5.21 -2.56
N SER A 152 -16.77 5.91 -3.16
CA SER A 152 -15.49 5.32 -3.57
C SER A 152 -14.75 4.73 -2.38
N ASN A 153 -14.64 5.47 -1.28
CA ASN A 153 -13.93 5.02 -0.08
C ASN A 153 -14.55 3.75 0.53
N ARG A 154 -15.89 3.58 0.45
CA ARG A 154 -16.53 2.32 0.89
C ARG A 154 -16.15 1.15 -0.02
N ALA A 155 -16.12 1.35 -1.33
CA ALA A 155 -15.67 0.34 -2.28
C ALA A 155 -14.18 -0.01 -2.09
N ASP A 156 -13.35 1.00 -1.83
CA ASP A 156 -11.93 0.83 -1.54
C ASP A 156 -11.70 0.03 -0.24
N ILE A 157 -12.46 0.33 0.83
CA ILE A 157 -12.42 -0.44 2.09
C ILE A 157 -12.77 -1.92 1.84
N GLN A 158 -13.81 -2.20 1.06
CA GLN A 158 -14.20 -3.58 0.72
C GLN A 158 -13.08 -4.29 -0.04
N ARG A 159 -12.50 -3.62 -1.04
CA ARG A 159 -11.39 -4.17 -1.83
C ARG A 159 -10.14 -4.42 -1.00
N ILE A 160 -9.83 -3.53 -0.05
CA ILE A 160 -8.71 -3.72 0.89
C ILE A 160 -8.96 -4.99 1.74
N GLN A 161 -10.16 -5.16 2.28
CA GLN A 161 -10.50 -6.34 3.08
C GLN A 161 -10.38 -7.66 2.27
N GLU A 162 -10.85 -7.66 1.03
CA GLU A 162 -10.72 -8.82 0.13
C GLU A 162 -9.25 -9.19 -0.10
N ILE A 163 -8.41 -8.20 -0.39
CA ILE A 163 -6.97 -8.39 -0.61
C ILE A 163 -6.28 -8.86 0.66
N GLU A 164 -6.64 -8.34 1.83
CA GLU A 164 -6.08 -8.77 3.12
C GLU A 164 -6.40 -10.24 3.41
N ILE A 165 -7.64 -10.69 3.12
CA ILE A 165 -8.04 -12.09 3.26
C ILE A 165 -7.24 -12.98 2.29
N GLU A 166 -7.11 -12.57 1.03
CA GLU A 166 -6.34 -13.34 0.04
C GLU A 166 -4.86 -13.42 0.42
N ALA A 167 -4.26 -12.30 0.87
CA ALA A 167 -2.89 -12.25 1.34
C ALA A 167 -2.65 -13.24 2.49
N SER A 168 -3.54 -13.23 3.50
CA SER A 168 -3.48 -14.17 4.62
C SER A 168 -3.58 -15.63 4.16
N ALA A 169 -4.51 -15.94 3.24
CA ALA A 169 -4.68 -17.30 2.72
C ALA A 169 -3.46 -17.78 1.91
N LEU A 170 -2.81 -16.88 1.17
CA LEU A 170 -1.58 -17.19 0.43
C LEU A 170 -0.39 -17.39 1.38
N GLU A 171 -0.27 -16.59 2.43
CA GLU A 171 0.74 -16.77 3.48
C GLU A 171 0.61 -18.15 4.14
N ASP A 172 -0.60 -18.57 4.50
CA ASP A 172 -0.88 -19.89 5.05
C ASP A 172 -0.48 -21.02 4.10
N LYS A 173 -0.80 -20.89 2.81
CA LYS A 173 -0.42 -21.87 1.78
C LYS A 173 1.10 -21.95 1.64
N LEU A 174 1.78 -20.80 1.68
CA LEU A 174 3.23 -20.73 1.61
C LEU A 174 3.88 -21.43 2.81
N ILE A 175 3.41 -21.17 4.03
CA ILE A 175 3.89 -21.83 5.25
C ILE A 175 3.71 -23.35 5.14
N LYS A 176 2.51 -23.82 4.75
CA LYS A 176 2.21 -25.25 4.58
C LYS A 176 3.10 -25.89 3.50
N SER A 177 3.32 -25.21 2.37
CA SER A 177 4.19 -25.71 1.31
C SER A 177 5.65 -25.80 1.75
N ARG A 178 6.18 -24.75 2.40
CA ARG A 178 7.54 -24.73 2.96
C ARG A 178 7.75 -25.88 3.94
N ARG A 179 6.79 -26.10 4.83
CA ARG A 179 6.80 -27.23 5.77
C ARG A 179 6.85 -28.57 5.04
N ARG A 180 5.99 -28.80 4.04
CA ARG A 180 5.99 -30.06 3.25
C ARG A 180 7.31 -30.29 2.52
N VAL A 181 7.91 -29.25 1.96
CA VAL A 181 9.23 -29.36 1.28
C VAL A 181 10.31 -29.69 2.30
N HIS A 182 10.31 -29.04 3.46
CA HIS A 182 11.25 -29.30 4.54
C HIS A 182 11.16 -30.75 5.05
N GLU A 183 9.96 -31.24 5.36
CA GLU A 183 9.73 -32.62 5.79
C GLU A 183 10.21 -33.65 4.75
N LYS A 184 10.00 -33.36 3.46
CA LYS A 184 10.50 -34.20 2.36
C LYS A 184 12.02 -34.21 2.28
N LEU A 185 12.67 -33.06 2.46
CA LEU A 185 14.14 -32.97 2.49
C LEU A 185 14.71 -33.78 3.65
N GLU A 186 14.14 -33.65 4.85
CA GLU A 186 14.57 -34.43 6.03
C GLU A 186 14.41 -35.94 5.84
N MET A 187 13.33 -36.39 5.19
CA MET A 187 13.16 -37.80 4.83
C MET A 187 14.20 -38.27 3.83
N ARG A 188 14.47 -37.47 2.78
CA ARG A 188 15.49 -37.79 1.78
C ARG A 188 16.89 -37.85 2.41
N ASP A 189 17.22 -36.92 3.29
CA ASP A 189 18.51 -36.89 3.98
C ASP A 189 18.69 -38.11 4.90
N ARG A 190 17.63 -38.57 5.58
CA ARG A 190 17.65 -39.83 6.34
C ARG A 190 17.95 -41.02 5.44
N GLN A 191 17.23 -41.14 4.32
CA GLN A 191 17.44 -42.24 3.37
C GLN A 191 18.85 -42.21 2.75
N ILE A 192 19.38 -41.03 2.44
CA ILE A 192 20.76 -40.89 1.95
C ILE A 192 21.76 -41.39 3.00
N ARG A 193 21.56 -41.07 4.29
CA ARG A 193 22.42 -41.57 5.38
C ARG A 193 22.34 -43.09 5.52
N GLU A 194 21.14 -43.66 5.49
CA GLU A 194 20.93 -45.11 5.56
C GLU A 194 21.59 -45.85 4.38
N LEU A 195 21.40 -45.34 3.16
CA LEU A 195 22.00 -45.94 1.96
C LEU A 195 23.53 -45.84 1.98
N ARG A 196 24.09 -44.72 2.46
CA ARG A 196 25.54 -44.56 2.63
C ARG A 196 26.10 -45.54 3.66
N ALA A 197 25.40 -45.76 4.77
CA ALA A 197 25.81 -46.73 5.78
C ALA A 197 25.84 -48.16 5.22
N LYS A 198 24.80 -48.56 4.47
CA LYS A 198 24.76 -49.87 3.80
C LYS A 198 25.85 -50.04 2.75
N LEU A 199 26.16 -49.00 1.97
CA LEU A 199 27.27 -49.03 1.02
C LEU A 199 28.60 -49.29 1.73
N LEU A 200 28.85 -48.59 2.83
CA LEU A 200 30.06 -48.76 3.64
C LEU A 200 30.17 -50.19 4.22
N GLU A 201 29.04 -50.76 4.67
CA GLU A 201 28.96 -52.13 5.18
C GLU A 201 29.30 -53.16 4.10
N VAL A 202 28.70 -53.02 2.90
CA VAL A 202 28.98 -53.91 1.76
C VAL A 202 30.42 -53.79 1.28
N GLU A 203 30.95 -52.56 1.17
CA GLU A 203 32.36 -52.32 0.83
C GLU A 203 33.30 -52.98 1.86
N GLY A 204 33.01 -52.84 3.15
CA GLY A 204 33.77 -53.50 4.22
C GLY A 204 33.73 -55.03 4.15
N ALA A 205 32.56 -55.61 3.87
CA ALA A 205 32.41 -57.06 3.71
C ALA A 205 33.15 -57.59 2.46
N LEU A 206 33.14 -56.84 1.36
CA LEU A 206 33.88 -57.19 0.14
C LEU A 206 35.39 -57.18 0.41
N LEU A 207 35.90 -56.12 1.04
CA LEU A 207 37.32 -56.02 1.42
C LEU A 207 37.74 -57.15 2.38
N ALA A 208 36.87 -57.53 3.32
CA ALA A 208 37.12 -58.66 4.23
C ALA A 208 37.12 -60.01 3.49
N SER A 209 36.23 -60.19 2.51
CA SER A 209 36.20 -61.38 1.64
C SER A 209 37.42 -61.47 0.72
N GLU A 210 37.87 -60.34 0.16
CA GLU A 210 39.09 -60.24 -0.64
C GLU A 210 40.35 -60.49 0.21
N ALA A 211 40.37 -60.07 1.48
CA ALA A 211 41.44 -60.39 2.42
C ALA A 211 41.44 -61.86 2.88
N HIS A 212 40.27 -62.53 2.89
CA HIS A 212 40.14 -63.97 3.18
C HIS A 212 40.51 -64.85 1.98
N GLN A 213 40.43 -64.32 0.75
CA GLN A 213 41.00 -64.94 -0.45
C GLN A 213 42.51 -64.63 -0.54
N LYS A 214 43.30 -65.23 0.36
CA LYS A 214 44.75 -65.33 0.11
C LYS A 214 44.99 -66.23 -1.12
N PRO A 215 45.93 -65.89 -2.02
CA PRO A 215 46.25 -66.72 -3.17
C PRO A 215 46.89 -68.03 -2.69
N THR A 216 46.27 -69.16 -3.00
CA THR A 216 47.01 -70.42 -3.14
C THR A 216 47.96 -70.26 -4.32
N THR A 217 49.21 -69.91 -4.00
CA THR A 217 50.32 -70.00 -4.95
C THR A 217 50.54 -71.46 -5.31
N TYR A 218 50.07 -71.86 -6.49
CA TYR A 218 50.73 -72.87 -7.30
C TYR A 218 50.81 -72.35 -8.74
N ALA A 219 52.05 -72.28 -9.22
CA ALA A 219 52.53 -72.12 -10.59
C ALA A 219 51.49 -71.89 -11.70
N ASN A 220 51.60 -70.76 -12.40
CA ASN A 220 51.63 -70.67 -13.87
C ASN A 220 51.78 -69.21 -14.28
N ASP A 221 53.03 -68.78 -14.44
CA ASP A 221 53.44 -67.39 -14.73
C ASP A 221 53.13 -66.95 -16.18
N ASP A 222 52.65 -67.84 -17.04
CA ASP A 222 52.47 -67.57 -18.47
C ASP A 222 51.02 -67.16 -18.85
N ALA A 223 50.02 -67.47 -18.00
CA ALA A 223 48.61 -67.18 -18.31
C ALA A 223 48.13 -65.81 -17.79
N LEU A 224 48.86 -65.18 -16.87
CA LEU A 224 48.44 -63.94 -16.20
C LEU A 224 48.73 -62.67 -17.02
N GLN A 225 49.66 -62.75 -17.99
CA GLN A 225 49.97 -61.64 -18.90
C GLN A 225 48.89 -61.41 -19.98
N ASP A 226 48.09 -62.43 -20.31
CA ASP A 226 47.02 -62.29 -21.31
C ASP A 226 45.70 -61.78 -20.72
N ILE A 227 45.38 -62.15 -19.48
CA ILE A 227 44.16 -61.69 -18.80
C ILE A 227 44.25 -60.20 -18.42
N THR A 228 45.45 -59.72 -18.07
CA THR A 228 45.69 -58.30 -17.74
C THR A 228 45.56 -57.40 -18.97
N LYS A 229 46.00 -57.85 -20.16
CA LYS A 229 45.80 -57.13 -21.42
C LYS A 229 44.33 -57.00 -21.82
N LEU A 230 43.50 -58.03 -21.56
CA LEU A 230 42.07 -58.00 -21.83
C LEU A 230 41.27 -57.11 -20.84
N ARG A 231 41.74 -56.98 -19.58
CA ARG A 231 41.09 -56.16 -18.55
C ARG A 231 41.34 -54.66 -18.73
N VAL A 232 42.51 -54.25 -19.23
CA VAL A 232 42.80 -52.85 -19.57
C VAL A 232 41.99 -52.41 -20.80
N ALA A 233 41.75 -53.30 -21.76
CA ALA A 233 40.93 -53.00 -22.94
C ALA A 233 39.43 -52.78 -22.60
N SER A 234 38.90 -53.45 -21.58
CA SER A 234 37.50 -53.33 -21.16
C SER A 234 37.23 -52.13 -20.23
N LEU A 235 38.22 -51.70 -19.45
CA LEU A 235 38.12 -50.49 -18.63
C LEU A 235 38.12 -49.19 -19.47
N SER A 236 38.80 -49.16 -20.62
CA SER A 236 38.75 -48.01 -21.55
C SER A 236 37.37 -47.83 -22.22
N LYS A 237 36.61 -48.92 -22.41
CA LYS A 237 35.26 -48.88 -22.99
C LYS A 237 34.18 -48.46 -21.99
N THR A 238 34.44 -48.58 -20.69
CA THR A 238 33.42 -48.33 -19.64
C THR A 238 33.50 -46.91 -19.07
N THR A 239 34.66 -46.26 -19.13
CA THR A 239 34.83 -44.85 -18.76
C THR A 239 34.12 -43.87 -19.71
N SER A 240 33.71 -44.31 -20.90
CA SER A 240 32.87 -43.51 -21.81
C SER A 240 31.38 -43.47 -21.40
N ARG A 241 30.91 -44.29 -20.45
CA ARG A 241 29.48 -44.35 -20.05
C ARG A 241 29.13 -43.56 -18.79
N PHE A 242 30.11 -43.02 -18.07
CA PHE A 242 29.91 -42.16 -16.90
C PHE A 242 30.38 -40.72 -17.17
N ALA A 243 29.99 -40.16 -18.33
CA ALA A 243 29.90 -38.72 -18.47
C ALA A 243 28.67 -38.25 -17.67
N LEU A 244 28.92 -37.66 -16.51
CA LEU A 244 27.95 -36.97 -15.68
C LEU A 244 27.03 -36.10 -16.57
N LYS A 245 25.73 -36.44 -16.60
CA LYS A 245 24.67 -35.53 -17.04
C LYS A 245 24.69 -34.32 -16.11
N THR A 246 25.43 -33.30 -16.48
CA THR A 246 25.29 -31.95 -15.93
C THR A 246 23.85 -31.49 -16.08
N PRO A 247 23.29 -30.74 -15.10
CA PRO A 247 21.94 -30.20 -15.25
C PRO A 247 21.87 -29.29 -16.48
N SER A 248 20.85 -29.54 -17.28
CA SER A 248 20.49 -28.84 -18.52
C SER A 248 20.59 -27.31 -18.41
N ARG A 249 21.04 -26.68 -19.51
CA ARG A 249 21.05 -25.22 -19.78
C ARG A 249 19.77 -24.48 -19.35
N SER A 250 18.64 -25.18 -19.19
CA SER A 250 17.36 -24.62 -18.75
C SER A 250 17.42 -23.98 -17.35
N ILE A 251 18.12 -24.60 -16.38
CA ILE A 251 18.14 -24.10 -14.98
C ILE A 251 19.07 -22.90 -14.82
N LYS A 252 20.16 -22.84 -15.60
CA LYS A 252 21.08 -21.68 -15.61
C LYS A 252 20.45 -20.44 -16.24
N ASN A 253 19.51 -20.61 -17.17
CA ASN A 253 18.79 -19.50 -17.80
C ASN A 253 17.68 -18.94 -16.89
N GLU A 254 17.01 -19.78 -16.10
CA GLU A 254 16.02 -19.31 -15.09
C GLU A 254 16.67 -18.55 -13.93
N PHE A 255 17.87 -18.96 -13.48
CA PHE A 255 18.58 -18.23 -12.44
C PHE A 255 19.10 -16.86 -12.91
N LYS A 256 19.48 -16.74 -14.20
CA LYS A 256 19.85 -15.46 -14.82
C LYS A 256 18.66 -14.54 -15.06
N SER A 257 17.48 -15.08 -15.39
CA SER A 257 16.27 -14.24 -15.56
C SER A 257 15.75 -13.73 -14.22
N LEU A 258 15.82 -14.54 -13.16
CA LEU A 258 15.43 -14.15 -11.80
C LEU A 258 16.38 -13.10 -11.20
N SER A 259 17.70 -13.22 -11.40
CA SER A 259 18.64 -12.19 -10.93
C SER A 259 18.51 -10.87 -11.68
N CYS A 260 18.14 -10.90 -12.97
CA CYS A 260 17.88 -9.72 -13.77
C CYS A 260 16.56 -9.02 -13.35
N LEU A 261 15.51 -9.77 -13.03
CA LEU A 261 14.25 -9.25 -12.50
C LEU A 261 14.40 -8.64 -11.10
N GLN A 262 15.19 -9.28 -10.23
CA GLN A 262 15.46 -8.78 -8.88
C GLN A 262 16.31 -7.49 -8.89
N SER A 263 17.20 -7.36 -9.89
CA SER A 263 18.01 -6.15 -10.13
C SER A 263 17.20 -5.00 -10.74
N ALA A 264 16.13 -5.30 -11.50
CA ALA A 264 15.22 -4.32 -12.06
C ALA A 264 14.20 -3.81 -11.01
N LEU A 265 13.72 -4.69 -10.12
CA LEU A 265 12.85 -4.31 -8.99
C LEU A 265 13.56 -3.41 -7.98
N ARG A 266 14.84 -3.66 -7.66
CA ARG A 266 15.63 -2.80 -6.76
C ARG A 266 15.90 -1.39 -7.30
N ARG A 267 15.90 -1.19 -8.63
CA ARG A 267 16.07 0.14 -9.24
C ARG A 267 14.77 0.96 -9.29
N LYS A 268 13.60 0.30 -9.28
CA LYS A 268 12.29 0.98 -9.20
C LYS A 268 11.88 1.41 -7.79
N THR A 269 12.51 0.85 -6.75
CA THR A 269 12.24 1.21 -5.34
C THR A 269 13.13 2.33 -4.79
N LEU A 270 14.03 2.89 -5.61
CA LEU A 270 14.99 3.94 -5.24
C LEU A 270 14.90 5.19 -6.15
N SER A 271 13.79 5.34 -6.88
CA SER A 271 13.38 6.55 -7.61
C SER A 271 12.02 6.99 -7.11
#